data_AF-A0A1H3XS63-F1
#
_entry.id   AF-A0A1H3XS63-F1
#
_cell.length_a   1.000
_cell.length_b   1.000
_cell.length_c   1.000
_cell.angle_alpha   90.00
_cell.angle_beta   90.00
_cell.angle_gamma   90.00
#
_symmetry.space_group_name_H-M   'P 1'
#
loop_
_entity.id
_entity.type
_entity.pdbx_description
1 polymer ?
#
loop_
_entity_poly.entity_id
_entity_poly.type
_entity_poly.pdbx_seq_one_letter_code
_entity_poly.pdbx_strand_id
1 'polypeptide(L)'
;MKYIAYIFVFVALLLCSCGSKGTNGSQSKITADMAFEGVNNYCHKEYDWSVAKDNPDIMYVQMGEETDSAYQVVFRSYTGAFVHFYVNKTSGTTRMVEKVPSLNVEEETGTFKLFDYLEKQ
;
A
#
# COMPACT_ATOMS: atom_id res chain seq x y z
N MET A 1 -18.66 -52.39 -5.14
CA MET A 1 -18.10 -51.03 -5.21
C MET A 1 -17.02 -50.91 -4.15
N LYS A 2 -15.75 -50.97 -4.55
CA LYS A 2 -14.57 -50.88 -3.68
C LYS A 2 -14.19 -49.39 -3.57
N TYR A 3 -14.24 -48.82 -2.38
CA TYR A 3 -13.56 -47.54 -2.11
C TYR A 3 -12.63 -47.72 -0.93
N ILE A 4 -11.35 -47.65 -1.29
CA ILE A 4 -10.17 -47.82 -0.47
C ILE A 4 -10.04 -46.61 0.45
N ALA A 5 -9.77 -46.89 1.72
CA ALA A 5 -9.49 -45.93 2.77
C ALA A 5 -8.25 -45.07 2.41
N TYR A 6 -8.42 -43.76 2.38
CA TYR A 6 -7.31 -42.81 2.41
C TYR A 6 -7.21 -42.23 3.82
N ILE A 7 -6.35 -42.85 4.61
CA ILE A 7 -5.84 -42.32 5.87
C ILE A 7 -4.80 -41.25 5.51
N PHE A 8 -5.17 -39.98 5.59
CA PHE A 8 -4.21 -38.87 5.62
C PHE A 8 -4.06 -38.41 7.08
N VAL A 9 -3.07 -39.00 7.74
CA VAL A 9 -2.54 -38.52 9.02
C VAL A 9 -1.70 -37.28 8.70
N PHE A 10 -2.27 -36.08 8.89
CA PHE A 10 -1.47 -34.86 8.93
C PHE A 10 -1.08 -34.60 10.40
N VAL A 11 0.19 -34.89 10.66
CA VAL A 11 0.86 -34.74 11.95
C VAL A 11 0.77 -33.29 12.41
N ALA A 12 0.16 -33.08 13.57
CA ALA A 12 0.21 -31.83 14.31
C ALA A 12 1.64 -31.63 14.86
N LEU A 13 2.39 -30.69 14.28
CA LEU A 13 3.61 -30.16 14.88
C LEU A 13 3.26 -28.92 15.71
N LEU A 14 3.06 -29.17 17.00
CA LEU A 14 3.24 -28.23 18.08
C LEU A 14 4.67 -27.68 18.04
N LEU A 15 4.82 -26.37 17.80
CA LEU A 15 5.90 -25.59 18.38
C LEU A 15 5.30 -24.35 19.03
N CYS A 16 5.12 -24.44 20.35
CA CYS A 16 5.14 -23.28 21.23
C CYS A 16 6.41 -22.47 20.97
N SER A 17 6.25 -21.21 20.61
CA SER A 17 7.20 -20.18 21.02
C SER A 17 6.43 -19.12 21.79
N CYS A 18 6.50 -19.24 23.12
CA CYS A 18 6.25 -18.15 24.04
C CYS A 18 7.62 -17.51 24.33
N GLY A 19 7.82 -16.27 23.91
CA GLY A 19 9.03 -15.47 24.11
C GLY A 19 9.23 -14.55 22.90
N SER A 20 9.20 -13.22 23.00
CA SER A 20 9.56 -12.34 24.10
C SER A 20 8.77 -11.03 24.04
N LYS A 21 8.50 -10.43 25.20
CA LYS A 21 8.29 -8.98 25.30
C LYS A 21 9.62 -8.31 24.95
N GLY A 22 9.70 -7.76 23.74
CA GLY A 22 10.78 -6.87 23.31
C GLY A 22 10.23 -5.47 23.06
N THR A 23 10.12 -4.66 24.10
CA THR A 23 10.04 -3.20 23.95
C THR A 23 11.47 -2.67 23.80
N ASN A 24 11.91 -2.44 22.57
CA ASN A 24 12.93 -1.46 22.23
C ASN A 24 12.84 -1.12 20.73
N GLY A 25 12.52 0.14 20.44
CA GLY A 25 12.21 0.64 19.10
C GLY A 25 13.37 0.53 18.12
N SER A 26 13.37 -0.54 17.33
CA SER A 26 13.71 -0.41 15.92
C SER A 26 12.50 0.25 15.28
N GLN A 27 12.62 1.48 14.76
CA GLN A 27 11.60 1.96 13.82
C GLN A 27 11.63 0.97 12.66
N SER A 28 10.67 0.04 12.65
CA SER A 28 10.46 -0.86 11.53
C SER A 28 10.44 0.00 10.28
N LYS A 29 11.39 -0.23 9.37
CA LYS A 29 11.43 0.45 8.09
C LYS A 29 10.07 0.21 7.42
N ILE A 30 9.50 1.25 6.81
CA ILE A 30 8.24 1.12 6.09
C ILE A 30 8.40 0.00 5.06
N THR A 31 7.42 -0.88 4.99
CA THR A 31 7.35 -1.95 3.98
C THR A 31 6.59 -1.44 2.74
N ALA A 32 6.70 -2.16 1.62
CA ALA A 32 5.92 -1.87 0.43
C ALA A 32 4.41 -1.92 0.74
N ASP A 33 3.96 -2.90 1.53
CA ASP A 33 2.55 -3.04 1.93
C ASP A 33 2.06 -1.83 2.73
N MET A 34 2.86 -1.34 3.70
CA MET A 34 2.52 -0.13 4.45
C MET A 34 2.48 1.11 3.53
N ALA A 35 3.38 1.20 2.55
CA ALA A 35 3.36 2.30 1.58
C ALA A 35 2.09 2.27 0.73
N PHE A 36 1.73 1.08 0.20
CA PHE A 36 0.50 0.89 -0.56
C PHE A 36 -0.73 1.22 0.27
N GLU A 37 -0.86 0.62 1.46
CA GLU A 37 -2.01 0.80 2.35
C GLU A 37 -2.20 2.27 2.73
N GLY A 38 -1.15 2.93 3.21
CA GLY A 38 -1.25 4.33 3.64
C GLY A 38 -1.60 5.28 2.48
N VAL A 39 -1.03 5.07 1.29
CA VAL A 39 -1.41 5.86 0.10
C VAL A 39 -2.82 5.53 -0.38
N ASN A 40 -3.21 4.26 -0.36
CA ASN A 40 -4.55 3.83 -0.74
C ASN A 40 -5.60 4.48 0.17
N ASN A 41 -5.35 4.50 1.48
CA ASN A 41 -6.22 5.14 2.47
C ASN A 41 -6.27 6.66 2.29
N TYR A 42 -5.12 7.31 2.03
CA TYR A 42 -5.09 8.71 1.64
C TYR A 42 -6.00 8.97 0.43
N CYS A 43 -5.84 8.19 -0.64
CA CYS A 43 -6.61 8.40 -1.87
C CYS A 43 -8.11 8.17 -1.66
N HIS A 44 -8.51 7.17 -0.86
CA HIS A 44 -9.93 6.89 -0.55
C HIS A 44 -10.57 7.94 0.36
N LYS A 45 -9.76 8.70 1.10
CA LYS A 45 -10.25 9.80 1.93
C LYS A 45 -10.34 11.12 1.16
N GLU A 46 -9.37 11.42 0.31
CA GLU A 46 -9.24 12.75 -0.31
C GLU A 46 -9.94 12.86 -1.68
N TYR A 47 -10.17 11.76 -2.40
CA TYR A 47 -10.83 11.76 -3.72
C TYR A 47 -12.22 11.14 -3.66
N ASP A 48 -13.10 11.57 -4.57
CA ASP A 48 -14.41 10.94 -4.75
C ASP A 48 -14.31 9.68 -5.61
N TRP A 49 -14.55 8.52 -4.99
CA TRP A 49 -14.55 7.20 -5.64
C TRP A 49 -15.93 6.77 -6.15
N SER A 50 -16.94 7.64 -6.10
CA SER A 50 -18.30 7.31 -6.56
C SER A 50 -18.32 6.78 -7.99
N VAL A 51 -17.51 7.38 -8.89
CA VAL A 51 -17.40 7.00 -10.31
C VAL A 51 -16.79 5.60 -10.48
N ALA A 52 -15.92 5.17 -9.57
CA ALA A 52 -15.30 3.84 -9.63
C ALA A 52 -16.28 2.70 -9.30
N LYS A 53 -17.44 3.00 -8.71
CA LYS A 53 -18.48 1.98 -8.43
C LYS A 53 -19.09 1.42 -9.71
N ASP A 54 -19.28 2.29 -10.70
CA ASP A 54 -19.87 1.93 -11.99
C ASP A 54 -18.81 1.53 -13.02
N ASN A 55 -17.57 2.01 -12.84
CA ASN A 55 -16.43 1.67 -13.69
C ASN A 55 -15.14 1.52 -12.85
N PRO A 56 -14.89 0.32 -12.29
CA PRO A 56 -13.75 0.08 -11.38
C PRO A 56 -12.38 0.38 -11.98
N ASP A 57 -12.23 0.30 -13.31
CA ASP A 57 -10.95 0.50 -13.98
C ASP A 57 -10.62 2.00 -14.20
N ILE A 58 -11.59 2.90 -13.98
CA ILE A 58 -11.41 4.33 -14.22
C ILE A 58 -10.56 5.01 -13.14
N MET A 59 -10.45 4.43 -11.95
CA MET A 59 -9.64 4.93 -10.85
C MET A 59 -8.98 3.77 -10.14
N TYR A 60 -7.70 3.89 -9.85
CA TYR A 60 -6.98 2.84 -9.14
C TYR A 60 -5.74 3.38 -8.42
N VAL A 61 -5.30 2.63 -7.42
CA VAL A 61 -4.01 2.79 -6.76
C VAL A 61 -3.19 1.54 -7.04
N GLN A 62 -1.93 1.72 -7.43
CA GLN A 62 -1.02 0.60 -7.69
C GLN A 62 0.40 0.92 -7.22
N MET A 63 1.19 -0.12 -6.95
CA MET A 63 2.62 0.05 -6.75
C MET A 63 3.29 0.51 -8.03
N GLY A 64 4.26 1.42 -7.89
CA GLY A 64 5.15 1.88 -8.95
C GLY A 64 6.56 1.35 -8.75
N GLU A 65 7.54 2.18 -9.12
CA GLU A 65 8.95 1.88 -8.94
C GLU A 65 9.38 1.86 -7.47
N GLU A 66 10.45 1.12 -7.20
CA GLU A 66 11.11 1.11 -5.90
C GLU A 66 12.56 1.56 -6.04
N THR A 67 12.99 2.41 -5.12
CA THR A 67 14.39 2.84 -4.98
C THR A 67 14.91 2.49 -3.59
N ASP A 68 16.19 2.67 -3.34
CA ASP A 68 16.78 2.42 -2.01
C ASP A 68 16.13 3.23 -0.88
N SER A 69 15.64 4.43 -1.21
CA SER A 69 15.14 5.42 -0.24
C SER A 69 13.62 5.58 -0.23
N ALA A 70 12.92 5.18 -1.30
CA ALA A 70 11.48 5.37 -1.42
C ALA A 70 10.76 4.23 -2.14
N TYR A 71 9.51 3.97 -1.74
CA TYR A 71 8.54 3.28 -2.58
C TYR A 71 7.72 4.30 -3.36
N GLN A 72 7.43 4.01 -4.62
CA GLN A 72 6.45 4.76 -5.38
C GLN A 72 5.10 4.04 -5.34
N VAL A 73 4.05 4.79 -5.09
CA VAL A 73 2.66 4.36 -5.29
C VAL A 73 2.03 5.34 -6.27
N VAL A 74 1.22 4.85 -7.20
CA VAL A 74 0.61 5.66 -8.26
C VAL A 74 -0.89 5.57 -8.14
N PHE A 75 -1.54 6.73 -8.04
CA PHE A 75 -2.98 6.87 -8.19
C PHE A 75 -3.30 7.35 -9.60
N ARG A 76 -4.28 6.72 -10.25
CA ARG A 76 -4.91 7.23 -11.46
C ARG A 76 -6.28 7.79 -11.11
N SER A 77 -6.53 9.06 -11.46
CA SER A 77 -7.83 9.70 -11.29
C SER A 77 -8.79 9.38 -12.44
N TYR A 78 -10.08 9.67 -12.25
CA TYR A 78 -11.08 9.47 -13.32
C TYR A 78 -10.86 10.35 -14.54
N THR A 79 -10.16 11.49 -14.39
CA THR A 79 -9.80 12.39 -15.50
C THR A 79 -8.58 11.89 -16.28
N GLY A 80 -7.94 10.82 -15.84
CA GLY A 80 -6.73 10.27 -16.44
C GLY A 80 -5.43 10.96 -16.01
N ALA A 81 -5.50 11.86 -15.01
CA ALA A 81 -4.31 12.36 -14.34
C ALA A 81 -3.71 11.28 -13.42
N PHE A 82 -2.41 11.35 -13.21
CA PHE A 82 -1.70 10.50 -12.26
C PHE A 82 -1.19 11.33 -11.10
N VAL A 83 -1.21 10.75 -9.90
CA VAL A 83 -0.46 11.28 -8.76
C VAL A 83 0.55 10.22 -8.33
N HIS A 84 1.83 10.58 -8.42
CA HIS A 84 2.94 9.76 -8.01
C HIS A 84 3.30 10.11 -6.56
N PHE A 85 3.13 9.14 -5.68
CA PHE A 85 3.45 9.24 -4.25
C PHE A 85 4.81 8.59 -3.99
N TYR A 86 5.79 9.39 -3.58
CA TYR A 86 7.12 8.91 -3.21
C TYR A 86 7.22 8.82 -1.69
N VAL A 87 7.05 7.61 -1.16
CA VAL A 87 7.03 7.32 0.27
C VAL A 87 8.45 7.07 0.78
N ASN A 88 9.00 7.98 1.57
CA ASN A 88 10.32 7.79 2.17
C ASN A 88 10.29 6.62 3.15
N LYS A 89 11.13 5.60 2.92
CA LYS A 89 11.09 4.32 3.65
C LYS A 89 11.41 4.43 5.15
N THR A 90 12.08 5.51 5.57
CA THR A 90 12.49 5.71 6.96
C THR A 90 11.52 6.61 7.71
N SER A 91 11.16 7.75 7.11
CA SER A 91 10.38 8.79 7.79
C SER A 91 8.87 8.72 7.53
N GLY A 92 8.43 7.98 6.51
CA GLY A 92 7.04 8.01 6.05
C GLY A 92 6.59 9.37 5.51
N THR A 93 7.52 10.29 5.26
CA THR A 93 7.20 11.51 4.53
C THR A 93 6.91 11.12 3.09
N THR A 94 5.71 11.44 2.62
CA THR A 94 5.24 11.11 1.28
C THR A 94 5.16 12.39 0.46
N ARG A 95 5.89 12.44 -0.65
CA ARG A 95 5.88 13.56 -1.61
C ARG A 95 4.97 13.22 -2.78
N MET A 96 4.15 14.18 -3.20
CA MET A 96 3.14 13.99 -4.24
C MET A 96 3.55 14.77 -5.49
N VAL A 97 3.55 14.08 -6.63
CA VAL A 97 3.76 14.70 -7.94
C VAL A 97 2.58 14.38 -8.83
N GLU A 98 1.80 15.39 -9.19
CA GLU A 98 0.75 15.24 -10.20
C GLU A 98 1.37 15.26 -11.59
N LYS A 99 0.89 14.36 -12.46
CA LYS A 99 1.30 14.25 -13.85
C LYS A 99 0.08 14.13 -14.73
N VAL A 100 -0.03 15.03 -15.71
CA VAL A 100 -1.10 15.03 -16.71
C VAL A 100 -0.46 14.86 -18.10
N PRO A 101 -0.31 13.62 -18.59
CA PRO A 101 0.46 13.35 -19.82
C PRO A 101 -0.09 14.07 -21.05
N SER A 102 -1.41 14.21 -21.17
CA SER A 102 -2.07 14.90 -22.28
C SER A 102 -1.76 16.40 -22.35
N LEU A 103 -1.39 17.01 -21.21
CA LEU A 103 -1.07 18.43 -21.10
C LEU A 103 0.43 18.67 -20.90
N ASN A 104 1.24 17.61 -20.82
CA ASN A 104 2.66 17.67 -20.48
C ASN A 104 2.94 18.45 -19.19
N VAL A 105 2.07 18.27 -18.19
CA VAL A 105 2.19 18.88 -16.85
C VAL A 105 2.80 17.87 -15.89
N GLU A 106 3.74 18.33 -15.08
CA GLU A 106 4.31 17.62 -13.93
C GLU A 106 4.55 18.64 -12.81
N GLU A 107 3.85 18.48 -11.68
CA GLU A 107 3.84 19.46 -10.59
C GLU A 107 3.91 18.77 -9.24
N GLU A 108 4.75 19.30 -8.33
CA GLU A 108 4.75 18.85 -6.94
C GLU A 108 3.60 19.50 -6.18
N THR A 109 2.60 18.70 -5.80
CA THR A 109 1.34 19.18 -5.24
C THR A 109 1.31 19.16 -3.71
N GLY A 110 2.35 18.60 -3.07
CA GLY A 110 2.54 18.71 -1.64
C GLY A 110 3.17 17.47 -0.98
N THR A 111 3.06 17.43 0.35
CA THR A 111 3.56 16.32 1.16
C THR A 111 2.59 15.97 2.30
N PHE A 112 2.61 14.71 2.74
CA PHE A 112 1.90 14.27 3.95
C PHE A 112 2.71 13.20 4.72
N LYS A 113 2.24 12.84 5.91
CA LYS A 113 2.83 11.75 6.70
C LYS A 113 2.02 10.47 6.51
N LEU A 114 2.66 9.44 5.98
CA LEU A 114 2.04 8.13 5.71
C LEU A 114 1.33 7.56 6.95
N PHE A 115 1.96 7.71 8.12
CA PHE A 115 1.44 7.17 9.38
C PHE A 115 0.09 7.77 9.82
N ASP A 116 -0.30 8.94 9.29
CA ASP A 116 -1.63 9.52 9.55
C ASP A 116 -2.75 8.75 8.83
N TYR A 117 -2.39 7.86 7.91
CA TYR A 117 -3.30 7.11 7.04
C TYR A 117 -3.13 5.59 7.17
N LEU A 118 -2.29 5.13 8.10
CA LEU A 118 -2.24 3.72 8.48
C LEU A 118 -3.19 3.48 9.65
N GLU A 119 -3.95 2.39 9.61
CA GLU A 119 -4.77 2.02 10.77
C GLU A 119 -3.88 1.80 11.98
N LYS A 120 -4.29 2.33 13.14
CA LYS A 120 -3.61 2.03 14.40
C LYS A 120 -3.93 0.57 14.76
N GLN A 121 -2.97 -0.33 14.51
CA GLN A 121 -3.01 -1.70 15.00
C GLN A 121 -2.99 -1.76 16.54
#